data_AF-A0A0W1ABN6-F1
#
_entry.id   AF-A0A0W1ABN6-F1
#
_cell.length_a   1.000
_cell.length_b   1.000
_cell.length_c   1.000
_cell.angle_alpha   90.00
_cell.angle_beta   90.00
_cell.angle_gamma   90.00
#
_symmetry.space_group_name_H-M   'P 1'
#
loop_
_entity.id
_entity.type
_entity.pdbx_description
1 polymer ?
#
loop_
_entity_poly.entity_id
_entity_poly.type
_entity_poly.pdbx_seq_one_letter_code
_entity_poly.pdbx_strand_id
1 'polypeptide(L)'
;MTLSEFFAKCGDFMLKHGGTTYDVFDHVIKDDKKPWSTVFFTPYKSAPDFFYRAGSVVSGPVFLSLLAIELASVSFYLSLNSLFKLVTLNPQAAKTRIIDSTVHFLATIAAAFAAFVSPFVNFVDFIGAAVTSMMPKRDEAQDLRPAMP
;
A
#
# COMPACT_ATOMS: atom_id res chain seq x y z
N MET A 1 -4.32 -7.81 -24.02
CA MET A 1 -3.78 -7.74 -22.66
C MET A 1 -2.74 -8.83 -22.53
N THR A 2 -1.49 -8.46 -22.26
CA THR A 2 -0.38 -9.41 -22.11
C THR A 2 -0.34 -9.98 -20.69
N LEU A 3 0.34 -11.11 -20.50
CA LEU A 3 0.51 -11.75 -19.19
C LEU A 3 1.23 -10.82 -18.19
N SER A 4 2.20 -10.03 -18.66
CA SER A 4 2.88 -9.02 -17.84
C SER A 4 1.96 -7.87 -17.42
N GLU A 5 1.07 -7.42 -18.31
CA GLU A 5 0.07 -6.40 -17.98
C GLU A 5 -0.96 -6.93 -16.97
N PHE A 6 -1.28 -8.22 -17.01
CA PHE A 6 -2.15 -8.85 -16.02
C PHE A 6 -1.53 -8.84 -14.63
N PHE A 7 -0.29 -9.32 -14.49
CA PHE A 7 0.40 -9.32 -13.21
C PHE A 7 0.60 -7.92 -12.65
N ALA A 8 1.00 -6.94 -13.49
CA ALA A 8 1.11 -5.55 -13.06
C ALA A 8 -0.22 -5.00 -12.50
N LYS A 9 -1.35 -5.23 -13.20
CA LYS A 9 -2.67 -4.82 -12.72
C LYS A 9 -3.11 -5.57 -11.47
N CYS A 10 -2.74 -6.85 -11.35
CA CYS A 10 -3.06 -7.67 -10.20
C CYS A 10 -2.30 -7.19 -8.96
N GLY A 11 -1.00 -6.91 -9.10
CA GLY A 11 -0.18 -6.32 -8.05
C GLY A 11 -0.70 -4.96 -7.60
N ASP A 12 -1.04 -4.07 -8.54
CA ASP A 12 -1.66 -2.77 -8.22
C ASP A 12 -3.00 -2.93 -7.48
N PHE A 13 -3.81 -3.91 -7.87
CA PHE A 13 -5.06 -4.23 -7.22
C PHE A 13 -4.84 -4.70 -5.79
N MET A 14 -3.94 -5.68 -5.59
CA MET A 14 -3.61 -6.21 -4.26
C MET A 14 -3.04 -5.12 -3.35
N LEU A 15 -2.16 -4.26 -3.87
CA LEU A 15 -1.57 -3.15 -3.14
C LEU A 15 -2.66 -2.15 -2.70
N LYS A 16 -3.55 -1.74 -3.60
CA LYS A 16 -4.67 -0.81 -3.30
C LYS A 16 -5.65 -1.36 -2.27
N HIS A 17 -5.83 -2.68 -2.23
CA HIS A 17 -6.65 -3.34 -1.22
C HIS A 17 -5.94 -3.56 0.13
N GLY A 18 -4.70 -3.08 0.28
CA GLY A 18 -3.96 -3.01 1.54
C GLY A 18 -4.55 -2.01 2.56
N GLY A 19 -5.53 -1.20 2.17
CA GLY A 19 -6.19 -0.20 3.03
C GLY A 19 -5.27 0.96 3.39
N THR A 20 -5.42 1.49 4.60
CA THR A 20 -4.63 2.63 5.11
C THR A 20 -3.13 2.34 5.10
N THR A 21 -2.73 1.06 5.20
CA THR A 21 -1.34 0.65 5.05
C THR A 21 -0.77 1.06 3.69
N TYR A 22 -1.53 0.88 2.61
CA TYR A 22 -1.12 1.34 1.28
C TYR A 22 -1.09 2.86 1.20
N ASP A 23 -2.09 3.55 1.74
CA ASP A 23 -2.15 5.02 1.70
C ASP A 23 -0.93 5.66 2.42
N VAL A 24 -0.46 5.04 3.51
CA VAL A 24 0.77 5.42 4.22
C VAL A 24 2.00 5.23 3.35
N PHE A 25 2.14 4.06 2.70
CA PHE A 25 3.27 3.81 1.79
C PHE A 25 3.25 4.78 0.60
N ASP A 26 2.09 5.01 0.00
CA ASP A 26 1.92 5.92 -1.13
C ASP A 26 2.28 7.36 -0.75
N HIS A 27 1.90 7.81 0.44
CA HIS A 27 2.23 9.13 0.98
C HIS A 27 3.74 9.31 1.21
N VAL A 28 4.41 8.30 1.77
CA VAL A 28 5.87 8.31 1.99
C VAL A 28 6.64 8.30 0.67
N ILE A 29 6.23 7.46 -0.28
CA ILE A 29 6.93 7.29 -1.55
C ILE A 29 6.78 8.53 -2.44
N LYS A 30 5.61 9.17 -2.43
CA LYS A 30 5.34 10.37 -3.25
C LYS A 30 5.86 11.66 -2.64
N ASP A 31 6.45 11.63 -1.45
CA ASP A 31 6.87 12.82 -0.67
C ASP A 31 5.77 13.89 -0.65
N ASP A 32 4.52 13.45 -0.47
CA ASP A 32 3.37 14.33 -0.54
C ASP A 32 3.37 15.19 0.75
N LYS A 33 3.55 16.51 0.62
CA LYS A 33 3.63 17.44 1.77
C LYS A 33 2.31 17.59 2.55
N LYS A 34 1.30 16.78 2.24
CA LYS A 34 0.01 16.80 2.93
C LYS A 34 0.18 16.37 4.38
N PRO A 35 -0.61 16.91 5.31
CA PRO A 35 -0.55 16.49 6.70
C PRO A 35 -1.02 15.03 6.84
N TRP A 36 -0.39 14.29 7.75
CA TRP A 36 -0.71 12.88 8.05
C TRP A 36 -2.17 12.63 8.44
N SER A 37 -2.88 13.66 8.91
CA SER A 37 -4.33 13.62 9.16
C SER A 37 -5.19 13.44 7.91
N THR A 38 -4.62 13.60 6.71
CA THR A 38 -5.28 13.29 5.43
C THR A 38 -5.14 11.83 5.03
N VAL A 39 -4.24 11.10 5.69
CA VAL A 39 -3.98 9.67 5.49
C VAL A 39 -4.62 8.85 6.61
N PHE A 40 -4.43 9.28 7.86
CA PHE A 40 -4.98 8.64 9.05
C PHE A 40 -6.20 9.37 9.61
N PHE A 41 -7.10 8.59 10.22
CA PHE A 41 -8.26 9.02 10.99
C PHE A 41 -9.25 9.89 10.22
N THR A 42 -9.26 9.72 8.89
CA THR A 42 -10.20 10.42 8.02
C THR A 42 -11.62 9.94 8.32
N PRO A 43 -12.60 10.84 8.50
CA PRO A 43 -13.96 10.45 8.85
C PRO A 43 -14.61 9.64 7.73
N TYR A 44 -15.52 8.75 8.11
CA TYR A 44 -16.25 7.90 7.17
C TYR A 44 -17.09 8.76 6.23
N LYS A 45 -16.92 8.52 4.92
CA LYS A 45 -17.65 9.28 3.90
C LYS A 45 -19.02 8.69 3.60
N SER A 46 -19.19 7.38 3.83
CA SER A 46 -20.42 6.64 3.52
C SER A 46 -20.44 5.27 4.23
N ALA A 47 -21.61 4.61 4.29
CA ALA A 47 -21.71 3.25 4.84
C ALA A 47 -20.84 2.22 4.08
N PRO A 48 -20.74 2.24 2.73
CA PRO A 48 -19.79 1.41 2.01
C PRO A 48 -18.32 1.64 2.41
N ASP A 49 -17.92 2.90 2.67
CA ASP A 49 -16.57 3.25 3.13
C ASP A 49 -16.27 2.66 4.51
N PHE A 50 -17.27 2.65 5.42
CA PHE A 50 -17.15 1.97 6.71
C PHE A 50 -16.88 0.47 6.56
N PHE A 51 -17.69 -0.24 5.76
CA PHE A 51 -17.50 -1.68 5.54
C PHE A 51 -16.20 -1.99 4.82
N TYR A 52 -15.76 -1.14 3.89
CA TYR A 52 -14.48 -1.26 3.23
C TYR A 52 -13.32 -1.18 4.24
N ARG A 53 -13.32 -0.18 5.12
CA ARG A 53 -12.28 -0.02 6.14
C ARG A 53 -12.32 -1.08 7.23
N ALA A 54 -13.50 -1.54 7.62
CA ALA A 54 -13.62 -2.70 8.51
C ALA A 54 -13.05 -3.97 7.85
N GLY A 55 -13.36 -4.17 6.57
CA GLY A 55 -12.85 -5.28 5.77
C GLY A 55 -11.33 -5.23 5.60
N SER A 56 -10.75 -4.04 5.39
CA SER A 56 -9.31 -3.87 5.14
C SER A 56 -8.42 -4.28 6.32
N VAL A 57 -8.95 -4.31 7.55
CA VAL A 57 -8.25 -4.86 8.72
C VAL A 57 -7.89 -6.34 8.51
N VAL A 58 -8.80 -7.11 7.90
CA VAL A 58 -8.63 -8.55 7.66
C VAL A 58 -8.09 -8.82 6.26
N SER A 59 -8.61 -8.12 5.25
CA SER A 59 -8.25 -8.36 3.86
C SER A 59 -6.90 -7.77 3.49
N GLY A 60 -6.48 -6.67 4.11
CA GLY A 60 -5.19 -6.00 3.84
C GLY A 60 -3.99 -6.93 4.00
N PRO A 61 -3.84 -7.62 5.16
CA PRO A 61 -2.77 -8.61 5.36
C PRO A 61 -2.77 -9.74 4.33
N VAL A 62 -3.96 -10.21 3.92
CA VAL A 62 -4.10 -11.28 2.92
C VAL A 62 -3.63 -10.80 1.55
N PHE A 63 -4.08 -9.63 1.10
CA PHE A 63 -3.68 -9.08 -0.19
C PHE A 63 -2.18 -8.72 -0.23
N LEU A 64 -1.63 -8.16 0.85
CA LEU A 64 -0.20 -7.87 0.93
C LEU A 64 0.66 -9.16 0.97
N SER A 65 0.15 -10.24 1.58
CA SER A 65 0.83 -11.54 1.55
C SER A 65 0.83 -12.16 0.15
N LEU A 66 -0.29 -12.07 -0.58
CA LEU A 66 -0.37 -12.52 -1.97
C LEU A 66 0.58 -11.72 -2.88
N LEU A 67 0.66 -10.41 -2.68
CA LEU A 67 1.61 -9.54 -3.37
C LEU A 67 3.07 -9.93 -3.06
N ALA A 68 3.39 -10.25 -1.80
CA ALA A 68 4.71 -10.72 -1.42
C ALA A 68 5.07 -12.05 -2.12
N ILE A 69 4.12 -12.98 -2.25
CA ILE A 69 4.31 -14.23 -2.97
C ILE A 69 4.55 -13.98 -4.48
N GLU A 70 3.81 -13.06 -5.08
CA GLU A 70 4.00 -12.66 -6.48
C GLU A 70 5.42 -12.09 -6.70
N LEU A 71 5.84 -11.13 -5.88
CA LEU A 71 7.17 -10.52 -5.96
C LEU A 71 8.30 -11.54 -5.73
N ALA A 72 8.12 -12.46 -4.78
CA ALA A 72 9.06 -13.56 -4.54
C ALA A 72 9.21 -14.45 -5.79
N SER A 73 8.09 -14.79 -6.43
CA SER A 73 8.06 -15.64 -7.63
C SER A 73 8.77 -14.96 -8.80
N VAL A 74 8.55 -13.65 -9.00
CA VAL A 74 9.23 -12.87 -10.03
C VAL A 74 10.74 -12.78 -9.74
N SER A 75 11.14 -12.52 -8.49
CA SER A 75 12.54 -12.48 -8.08
C SER A 75 13.23 -13.83 -8.32
N PHE A 76 12.57 -14.94 -7.96
CA PHE A 76 13.08 -16.28 -8.21
C PHE A 76 13.26 -16.57 -9.71
N TYR A 77 12.26 -16.22 -10.53
CA TYR A 77 12.36 -16.36 -11.99
C TYR A 77 13.51 -15.53 -12.57
N LEU A 78 13.66 -14.27 -12.16
CA LEU A 78 14.74 -13.40 -12.61
C LEU A 78 16.11 -13.91 -12.19
N SER A 79 16.23 -14.46 -10.98
CA SER A 79 17.44 -15.12 -10.49
C SER A 79 17.82 -16.32 -11.38
N LEU A 80 16.88 -17.22 -11.67
CA LEU A 80 17.12 -18.36 -12.58
C LEU A 80 17.49 -17.90 -13.99
N ASN A 81 16.79 -16.90 -14.53
CA ASN A 81 17.08 -16.34 -15.84
C ASN A 81 18.47 -15.69 -15.89
N SER A 82 18.90 -15.05 -14.80
CA SER A 82 20.24 -14.45 -14.71
C SER A 82 21.34 -15.52 -14.73
N LEU A 83 21.14 -16.64 -14.01
CA LEU A 83 22.04 -17.79 -14.03
C LEU A 83 22.12 -18.39 -15.44
N PHE A 84 20.99 -18.57 -16.10
CA PHE A 84 20.96 -19.03 -17.50
C PHE A 84 21.74 -18.07 -18.42
N LYS A 85 21.56 -16.76 -18.27
CA LYS A 85 22.28 -15.76 -19.08
C LYS A 85 23.79 -15.76 -18.85
N LEU A 86 24.23 -16.02 -17.61
CA LEU A 86 25.65 -16.23 -17.28
C LEU A 86 26.22 -17.47 -17.99
N VAL A 87 25.49 -18.59 -17.95
CA VAL A 87 25.90 -19.82 -18.65
C VAL A 87 25.96 -19.62 -20.16
N THR A 88 25.06 -18.83 -20.74
CA THR A 88 25.09 -18.48 -22.17
C THR A 88 26.08 -17.37 -22.54
N LEU A 89 27.02 -17.03 -21.65
CA LEU A 89 28.06 -16.01 -21.86
C LEU A 89 27.51 -14.63 -22.26
N ASN A 90 26.33 -14.25 -21.75
CA ASN A 90 25.77 -12.92 -21.92
C ASN A 90 25.76 -12.16 -20.57
N PRO A 91 26.93 -11.66 -20.11
CA PRO A 91 27.09 -11.09 -18.78
C PRO A 91 26.37 -9.74 -18.61
N GLN A 92 26.20 -8.97 -19.68
CA GLN A 92 25.44 -7.71 -19.61
C GLN A 92 23.96 -7.97 -19.31
N ALA A 93 23.33 -8.90 -20.03
CA ALA A 93 21.95 -9.28 -19.76
C ALA A 93 21.79 -9.91 -18.36
N ALA A 94 22.75 -10.71 -17.91
CA ALA A 94 22.73 -11.29 -16.58
C ALA A 94 22.78 -10.22 -15.48
N LYS A 95 23.66 -9.21 -15.61
CA LYS A 95 23.78 -8.12 -14.63
C LYS A 95 22.47 -7.36 -14.45
N THR A 96 21.80 -7.00 -15.55
CA THR A 96 20.49 -6.32 -15.49
C THR A 96 19.45 -7.19 -14.76
N ARG A 97 19.42 -8.49 -15.05
CA ARG A 97 18.47 -9.42 -14.39
C ARG A 97 18.75 -9.62 -12.90
N ILE A 98 20.01 -9.59 -12.47
CA ILE A 98 20.38 -9.64 -11.05
C ILE A 98 19.90 -8.37 -10.32
N ILE A 99 20.06 -7.20 -10.95
CA ILE A 99 19.59 -5.93 -10.38
C ILE A 99 18.07 -5.97 -10.24
N ASP A 100 17.35 -6.34 -11.30
CA ASP A 100 15.89 -6.46 -11.26
C ASP A 100 15.45 -7.46 -10.17
N SER A 101 16.12 -8.61 -10.08
CA SER A 101 15.84 -9.63 -9.07
C SER A 101 16.01 -9.10 -7.65
N THR A 102 17.07 -8.33 -7.40
CA THR A 102 17.36 -7.72 -6.09
C THR A 102 16.29 -6.70 -5.72
N VAL A 103 15.87 -5.87 -6.68
CA VAL A 103 14.78 -4.90 -6.45
C VAL A 103 13.48 -5.61 -6.07
N HIS A 104 13.11 -6.68 -6.79
CA HIS A 104 11.91 -7.46 -6.48
C HIS A 104 12.02 -8.18 -5.14
N PHE A 105 13.21 -8.65 -4.76
CA PHE A 105 13.46 -9.26 -3.46
C PHE A 105 13.29 -8.26 -2.31
N LEU A 106 13.86 -7.05 -2.44
CA LEU A 106 13.67 -5.98 -1.46
C LEU A 106 12.20 -5.57 -1.35
N ALA A 107 11.50 -5.46 -2.49
CA ALA A 107 10.07 -5.19 -2.51
C ALA A 107 9.26 -6.30 -1.83
N THR A 108 9.67 -7.57 -1.98
CA THR A 108 9.06 -8.71 -1.29
C THR A 108 9.19 -8.58 0.23
N ILE A 109 10.39 -8.25 0.72
CA ILE A 109 10.63 -8.03 2.15
C ILE A 109 9.74 -6.90 2.67
N ALA A 110 9.70 -5.77 1.96
CA ALA A 110 8.85 -4.64 2.32
C ALA A 110 7.36 -5.02 2.36
N ALA A 111 6.88 -5.75 1.35
CA ALA A 111 5.49 -6.23 1.29
C ALA A 111 5.18 -7.22 2.43
N ALA A 112 6.11 -8.10 2.80
CA ALA A 112 5.95 -9.03 3.92
C ALA A 112 5.89 -8.29 5.27
N PHE A 113 6.76 -7.30 5.49
CA PHE A 113 6.68 -6.43 6.67
C PHE A 113 5.38 -5.63 6.69
N ALA A 114 4.96 -5.08 5.55
CA ALA A 114 3.69 -4.38 5.42
C ALA A 114 2.53 -5.32 5.77
N ALA A 115 2.52 -6.57 5.29
CA ALA A 115 1.48 -7.55 5.62
C ALA A 115 1.40 -7.84 7.12
N PHE A 116 2.55 -7.87 7.82
CA PHE A 116 2.60 -8.08 9.27
C PHE A 116 2.08 -6.88 10.07
N VAL A 117 2.42 -5.66 9.64
CA VAL A 117 2.06 -4.40 10.34
C VAL A 117 0.66 -3.91 9.93
N SER A 118 0.16 -4.32 8.76
CA SER A 118 -1.11 -3.90 8.17
C SER A 118 -2.35 -4.07 9.06
N PRO A 119 -2.56 -5.19 9.78
CA PRO A 119 -3.73 -5.33 10.63
C PRO A 119 -3.76 -4.26 11.72
N PHE A 120 -2.60 -3.91 12.29
CA PHE A 120 -2.49 -2.90 13.33
C PHE A 120 -2.74 -1.49 12.79
N VAL A 121 -2.12 -1.15 11.66
CA VAL A 121 -2.28 0.17 11.01
C VAL A 121 -3.73 0.39 10.59
N ASN A 122 -4.34 -0.60 9.91
CA ASN A 122 -5.72 -0.51 9.45
C ASN A 122 -6.70 -0.50 10.65
N PHE A 123 -6.42 -1.23 11.73
CA PHE A 123 -7.27 -1.23 12.92
C PHE A 123 -7.23 0.11 13.67
N VAL A 124 -6.03 0.66 13.90
CA VAL A 124 -5.85 1.96 14.53
C VAL A 124 -6.57 3.03 13.72
N ASP A 125 -6.38 3.04 12.40
CA ASP A 125 -7.07 3.97 11.51
C ASP A 125 -8.59 3.84 11.57
N PHE A 126 -9.11 2.61 11.53
CA PHE A 126 -10.54 2.35 11.64
C PHE A 126 -11.15 2.90 12.94
N ILE A 127 -10.50 2.67 14.08
CA ILE A 127 -10.98 3.19 15.36
C ILE A 127 -10.90 4.71 15.39
N GLY A 128 -9.79 5.32 14.98
CA GLY A 128 -9.69 6.78 15.01
C GLY A 128 -10.59 7.46 13.97
N ALA A 129 -10.85 6.85 12.81
CA ALA A 129 -11.86 7.30 11.86
C ALA A 129 -13.27 7.29 12.47
N ALA A 130 -13.59 6.29 13.31
CA ALA A 130 -14.85 6.26 14.05
C ALA A 130 -14.95 7.40 15.06
N VAL A 131 -13.88 7.65 15.84
CA VAL A 131 -13.83 8.77 16.79
C VAL A 131 -13.98 10.11 16.07
N THR A 132 -13.23 10.34 14.99
CA THR A 132 -13.30 11.58 14.20
C THR A 132 -14.68 11.78 13.57
N SER A 133 -15.35 10.70 13.15
CA SER A 133 -16.71 10.78 12.56
C SER A 133 -17.78 11.12 13.59
N MET A 134 -17.56 10.77 14.87
CA MET A 134 -18.48 11.05 15.97
C MET A 134 -18.22 12.41 16.63
N MET A 135 -17.03 12.98 16.47
CA MET A 135 -16.74 14.33 16.93
C MET A 135 -17.57 15.34 16.13
N PRO A 136 -18.35 16.22 16.78
CA PRO A 136 -19.05 17.29 16.08
C PRO A 136 -18.01 18.18 15.39
N LYS A 137 -18.23 18.50 14.11
CA LYS A 137 -17.40 19.44 13.34
C LYS A 137 -17.23 20.71 14.17
N ARG A 138 -16.06 20.93 14.74
CA ARG A 138 -15.77 22.05 15.63
C ARG A 138 -15.52 23.37 14.87
N ASP A 139 -15.99 23.46 13.63
CA ASP A 139 -15.65 24.53 12.68
C ASP A 139 -16.84 25.47 12.36
N GLU A 140 -18.06 25.19 12.83
CA GLU A 140 -19.18 26.14 12.67
C GLU A 140 -19.25 27.19 13.82
N ALA A 141 -18.40 27.07 14.85
CA ALA A 141 -18.39 27.99 15.99
C ALA A 141 -17.47 29.21 15.81
N GLN A 142 -16.68 29.28 14.73
CA GLN A 142 -15.80 30.42 14.46
C GLN A 142 -16.38 31.45 13.46
N ASP A 143 -17.35 31.05 12.64
CA ASP A 143 -18.03 31.95 11.68
C ASP A 143 -19.21 32.74 12.27
N LEU A 144 -19.53 32.52 13.55
CA LEU A 144 -20.60 33.24 14.28
C LEU A 144 -20.09 34.29 15.27
N ARG A 145 -18.82 34.71 15.19
CA ARG A 145 -18.43 35.98 15.83
C ARG A 145 -18.94 37.11 14.94
N PRO A 146 -20.01 37.84 15.32
CA PRO A 146 -20.37 39.03 14.56
C PRO A 146 -19.15 39.96 14.58
N ALA A 147 -18.79 40.47 13.41
CA ALA A 147 -17.92 41.63 13.31
C ALA A 147 -18.55 42.74 14.14
N MET A 148 -18.05 42.95 15.35
CA MET A 148 -18.44 44.10 16.15
C MET A 148 -17.85 45.35 15.45
N PRO A 149 -18.67 46.41 15.29
CA PRO A 149 -18.28 47.64 14.63
C PRO A 149 -17.17 48.40 15.39
#